data_AF-A0A8T7KBL9-F1
#
_entry.id   AF-A0A8T7KBL9-F1
#
_cell.length_a   1.000
_cell.length_b   1.000
_cell.length_c   1.000
_cell.angle_alpha   90.00
_cell.angle_beta   90.00
_cell.angle_gamma   90.00
#
_symmetry.space_group_name_H-M   'P 1'
#
loop_
_entity.id
_entity.type
_entity.pdbx_description
1 polymer ?
#
loop_
_entity_poly.entity_id
_entity_poly.type
_entity_poly.pdbx_seq_one_letter_code
_entity_poly.pdbx_strand_id
1 'polypeptide(L)'
;MGGPDSAAHPPLDNLLTLPLVHDLAPAELSAAQSAWSHALGGAPVVLLASVEHARGLLLRALGVQPGDPVGLPANATRDLAEAVKHHPATPRWLDLGPDLALLAEPERLRGVRVVWTQPYGGAWSATVPDGVALIVDAGDSLPDLGSTTRAGAVATIFGLHLGADPRRAGALVVCQDAALALAVEALARPEDQPNVALALAQLGRLAGPAGLAARQRAALAAARQGLEEAAGLPLLQAAPGVLAQQIAVRVPEPCDAATFYAYVLGEQTPVRWLPALRPLHYAALRADGAPAAMATAGHLARVLLVPVGPDYTAEEIKHAVLGITKAADYLGVRWATDPARASWYANLMTEWYGPDHDAFRPLGAPVGPDPVIHAR
;
A
#
# COMPACT_ATOMS: atom_id res chain seq x y z
N MET A 1 15.99 -1.87 32.11
CA MET A 1 15.18 -0.66 32.33
C MET A 1 14.02 -0.72 31.35
N GLY A 2 12.84 -1.12 31.82
CA GLY A 2 11.62 -0.98 31.01
C GLY A 2 11.27 0.49 30.93
N GLY A 3 11.45 1.09 29.76
CA GLY A 3 10.93 2.43 29.49
C GLY A 3 9.40 2.43 29.64
N PRO A 4 8.78 3.58 29.89
CA PRO A 4 7.33 3.67 29.93
C PRO A 4 6.78 3.04 28.64
N ASP A 5 5.85 2.08 28.78
CA ASP A 5 4.99 1.57 27.72
C ASP A 5 4.22 2.77 27.15
N SER A 6 4.89 3.54 26.30
CA SER A 6 4.29 4.58 25.50
C SER A 6 3.60 3.80 24.40
N ALA A 7 2.34 3.44 24.66
CA ALA A 7 1.50 2.79 23.66
C ALA A 7 1.56 3.65 22.40
N ALA A 8 2.28 3.18 21.39
CA ALA A 8 2.42 3.90 20.14
C ALA A 8 1.02 4.17 19.58
N HIS A 9 0.83 5.35 18.99
CA HIS A 9 -0.40 5.66 18.29
C HIS A 9 -0.71 4.56 17.29
N PRO A 10 -1.99 4.16 17.15
CA PRO A 10 -2.33 3.09 16.24
C PRO A 10 -2.00 3.49 14.79
N PRO A 11 -1.48 2.55 13.98
CA PRO A 11 -1.34 2.77 12.54
C PRO A 11 -2.70 2.99 11.87
N LEU A 12 -2.69 3.56 10.66
CA LEU A 12 -3.92 3.97 9.98
C LEU A 12 -4.89 2.81 9.72
N ASP A 13 -4.40 1.59 9.45
CA ASP A 13 -5.26 0.41 9.24
C ASP A 13 -6.16 0.10 10.44
N ASN A 14 -5.69 0.37 11.66
CA ASN A 14 -6.48 0.23 12.89
C ASN A 14 -7.47 1.38 13.09
N LEU A 15 -7.32 2.47 12.34
CA LEU A 15 -8.17 3.65 12.39
C LEU A 15 -9.13 3.73 11.21
N LEU A 16 -9.02 2.89 10.17
CA LEU A 16 -9.90 3.02 8.99
C LEU A 16 -11.38 2.87 9.34
N THR A 17 -11.69 1.90 10.21
CA THR A 17 -13.06 1.66 10.68
C THR A 17 -13.63 2.91 11.32
N LEU A 18 -14.81 3.32 10.85
CA LEU A 18 -15.52 4.45 11.40
C LEU A 18 -15.86 4.15 12.88
N PRO A 19 -15.53 5.06 13.83
CA PRO A 19 -15.99 4.95 15.21
C PRO A 19 -17.50 4.82 15.27
N LEU A 20 -18.03 4.24 16.35
CA LEU A 20 -19.46 4.10 16.50
C LEU A 20 -20.13 5.49 16.54
N VAL A 21 -20.95 5.80 15.54
CA VAL A 21 -21.67 7.07 15.44
C VAL A 21 -23.14 6.84 15.76
N HIS A 22 -23.66 7.63 16.70
CA HIS A 22 -25.08 7.66 17.03
C HIS A 22 -25.78 8.81 16.29
N ASP A 23 -27.08 8.66 16.07
CA ASP A 23 -27.97 9.75 15.66
C ASP A 23 -27.62 10.45 14.33
N LEU A 24 -27.26 9.67 13.32
CA LEU A 24 -27.07 10.20 11.97
C LEU A 24 -28.40 10.48 11.27
N ALA A 25 -28.52 11.68 10.69
CA ALA A 25 -29.69 12.05 9.90
C ALA A 25 -29.80 11.17 8.62
N PRO A 26 -31.03 10.82 8.19
CA PRO A 26 -31.25 10.21 6.89
C PRO A 26 -30.67 11.08 5.76
N ALA A 27 -30.03 10.44 4.79
CA ALA A 27 -29.44 11.11 3.64
C ALA A 27 -29.75 10.35 2.35
N GLU A 28 -29.89 11.09 1.25
CA GLU A 28 -30.11 10.53 -0.08
C GLU A 28 -28.79 10.04 -0.70
N LEU A 29 -28.85 8.91 -1.40
CA LEU A 29 -27.68 8.31 -2.05
C LEU A 29 -27.03 9.27 -3.07
N SER A 30 -27.84 9.97 -3.86
CA SER A 30 -27.40 10.96 -4.86
C SER A 30 -26.62 12.12 -4.24
N ALA A 31 -27.05 12.59 -3.07
CA ALA A 31 -26.36 13.64 -2.32
C ALA A 31 -25.01 13.15 -1.80
N ALA A 32 -24.95 11.91 -1.27
CA ALA A 32 -23.68 11.32 -0.83
C ALA A 32 -22.71 11.08 -1.98
N GLN A 33 -23.19 10.58 -3.12
CA GLN A 33 -22.36 10.42 -4.33
C GLN A 33 -21.83 11.75 -4.83
N SER A 34 -22.66 12.80 -4.84
CA SER A 34 -22.25 14.15 -5.23
C SER A 34 -21.18 14.71 -4.29
N ALA A 35 -21.31 14.50 -2.98
CA ALA A 35 -20.32 14.94 -1.99
C ALA A 35 -18.98 14.22 -2.16
N TRP A 36 -19.00 12.89 -2.34
CA TRP A 36 -17.79 12.11 -2.62
C TRP A 36 -17.15 12.48 -3.95
N SER A 37 -17.95 12.64 -5.01
CA SER A 37 -17.48 13.11 -6.32
C SER A 37 -16.78 14.45 -6.20
N HIS A 38 -17.40 15.42 -5.53
CA HIS A 38 -16.83 16.75 -5.31
C HIS A 38 -15.49 16.68 -4.56
N ALA A 39 -15.42 15.90 -3.48
CA ALA A 39 -14.19 15.71 -2.70
C ALA A 39 -13.06 15.03 -3.51
N LEU A 40 -13.40 14.35 -4.61
CA LEU A 40 -12.48 13.69 -5.54
C LEU A 40 -12.30 14.48 -6.85
N GLY A 41 -12.55 15.79 -6.81
CA GLY A 41 -12.35 16.68 -7.97
C GLY A 41 -13.36 16.45 -9.10
N GLY A 42 -14.59 16.06 -8.77
CA GLY A 42 -15.65 15.80 -9.74
C GLY A 42 -15.57 14.43 -10.42
N ALA A 43 -14.84 13.46 -9.83
CA ALA A 43 -14.78 12.11 -10.36
C ALA A 43 -16.17 11.44 -10.36
N PRO A 44 -16.54 10.68 -11.40
CA PRO A 44 -17.71 9.81 -11.35
C PRO A 44 -17.52 8.74 -10.27
N VAL A 45 -18.49 8.61 -9.35
CA VAL A 45 -18.40 7.67 -8.23
C VAL A 45 -19.66 6.86 -8.02
N VAL A 46 -19.49 5.63 -7.56
CA VAL A 46 -20.58 4.75 -7.11
C VAL A 46 -20.30 4.33 -5.67
N LEU A 47 -21.32 4.40 -4.81
CA LEU A 47 -21.24 3.90 -3.45
C LEU A 47 -22.01 2.58 -3.35
N LEU A 48 -21.39 1.57 -2.73
CA LEU A 48 -21.92 0.20 -2.65
C LEU A 48 -21.81 -0.35 -1.22
N ALA A 49 -22.55 -1.41 -0.93
CA ALA A 49 -22.62 -2.04 0.39
C ALA A 49 -21.30 -2.69 0.83
N SER A 50 -20.49 -3.18 -0.12
CA SER A 50 -19.23 -3.87 0.16
C SER A 50 -18.27 -3.85 -1.03
N VAL A 51 -16.98 -4.08 -0.74
CA VAL A 51 -15.95 -4.25 -1.77
C VAL A 51 -16.24 -5.50 -2.63
N GLU A 52 -16.74 -6.57 -2.01
CA GLU A 52 -17.13 -7.80 -2.73
C GLU A 52 -18.17 -7.52 -3.83
N HIS A 53 -19.23 -6.76 -3.51
CA HIS A 53 -20.25 -6.41 -4.49
C HIS A 53 -19.70 -5.48 -5.57
N ALA A 54 -18.81 -4.54 -5.21
CA ALA A 54 -18.12 -3.69 -6.17
C ALA A 54 -17.33 -4.50 -7.21
N ARG A 55 -16.61 -5.54 -6.77
CA ARG A 55 -15.86 -6.43 -7.67
C ARG A 55 -16.77 -7.12 -8.68
N GLY A 56 -17.86 -7.73 -8.22
CA GLY A 56 -18.80 -8.42 -9.10
C GLY A 56 -19.50 -7.48 -10.08
N LEU A 57 -19.96 -6.32 -9.62
CA LEU A 57 -20.64 -5.35 -10.49
C LEU A 57 -19.71 -4.76 -11.55
N LEU A 58 -18.44 -4.50 -11.24
CA LEU A 58 -17.46 -4.02 -12.22
C LEU A 58 -17.17 -5.05 -13.32
N LEU A 59 -17.02 -6.32 -12.96
CA LEU A 59 -16.84 -7.39 -13.96
C LEU A 59 -18.04 -7.45 -14.93
N ARG A 60 -19.26 -7.34 -14.40
CA ARG A 60 -20.50 -7.28 -15.21
C ARG A 60 -20.57 -6.02 -16.07
N ALA A 61 -20.28 -4.85 -15.50
CA ALA A 61 -20.33 -3.57 -16.21
C ALA A 61 -19.31 -3.50 -17.36
N LEU A 62 -18.14 -4.12 -17.19
CA LEU A 62 -17.12 -4.23 -18.24
C LEU A 62 -17.39 -5.36 -19.24
N GLY A 63 -18.50 -6.08 -19.09
CA GLY A 63 -18.96 -7.11 -20.02
C GLY A 63 -18.12 -8.38 -20.01
N VAL A 64 -17.43 -8.68 -18.90
CA VAL A 64 -16.73 -9.96 -18.72
C VAL A 64 -17.75 -11.09 -18.73
N GLN A 65 -17.58 -12.05 -19.63
CA GLN A 65 -18.45 -13.22 -19.76
C GLN A 65 -17.93 -14.41 -18.95
N PRO A 66 -18.79 -15.41 -18.62
CA PRO A 66 -18.34 -16.68 -18.09
C PRO A 66 -17.25 -17.31 -18.96
N GLY A 67 -16.15 -17.73 -18.33
CA GLY A 67 -14.97 -18.29 -18.98
C GLY A 67 -13.93 -17.27 -19.45
N ASP A 68 -14.28 -15.98 -19.59
CA ASP A 68 -13.34 -14.95 -20.01
C ASP A 68 -12.14 -14.88 -19.05
N PRO A 69 -10.91 -14.71 -19.57
CA PRO A 69 -9.75 -14.61 -18.71
C PRO A 69 -9.65 -13.20 -18.08
N VAL A 70 -9.42 -13.16 -16.77
CA VAL A 70 -9.20 -11.92 -16.00
C VAL A 70 -7.81 -11.94 -15.39
N GLY A 71 -7.00 -10.94 -15.69
CA GLY A 71 -5.64 -10.83 -15.16
C GLY A 71 -5.66 -10.50 -13.67
N LEU A 72 -4.95 -11.30 -12.86
CA LEU A 72 -4.80 -11.08 -11.42
C LEU A 72 -3.30 -11.09 -11.06
N PRO A 73 -2.85 -10.29 -10.08
CA PRO A 73 -1.47 -10.39 -9.60
C PRO A 73 -1.25 -11.77 -8.97
N ALA A 74 -0.04 -12.31 -9.07
CA ALA A 74 0.30 -13.61 -8.48
C ALA A 74 0.15 -13.65 -6.96
N ASN A 75 0.15 -12.49 -6.27
CA ASN A 75 -0.13 -12.34 -4.84
C ASN A 75 -1.55 -11.82 -4.54
N ALA A 76 -2.51 -11.95 -5.47
CA ALA A 76 -3.87 -11.52 -5.23
C ALA A 76 -4.44 -12.16 -3.96
N THR A 77 -5.22 -11.38 -3.21
CA THR A 77 -5.96 -11.92 -2.07
C THR A 77 -6.92 -13.03 -2.50
N ARG A 78 -7.24 -13.90 -1.54
CA ARG A 78 -8.30 -14.89 -1.69
C ARG A 78 -9.61 -14.22 -2.11
N ASP A 79 -10.01 -13.14 -1.45
CA ASP A 79 -11.30 -12.49 -1.71
C ASP A 79 -11.39 -11.93 -3.14
N LEU A 80 -10.28 -11.39 -3.68
CA LEU A 80 -10.24 -10.96 -5.07
C LEU A 80 -10.33 -12.16 -6.03
N ALA A 81 -9.55 -13.22 -5.78
CA ALA A 81 -9.59 -14.42 -6.62
C ALA A 81 -10.96 -15.10 -6.60
N GLU A 82 -11.62 -15.16 -5.44
CA GLU A 82 -12.97 -15.71 -5.31
C GLU A 82 -14.01 -14.82 -5.98
N ALA A 83 -13.90 -13.48 -5.94
CA ALA A 83 -14.82 -12.60 -6.67
C ALA A 83 -14.81 -12.88 -8.19
N VAL A 84 -13.62 -13.12 -8.77
CA VAL A 84 -13.50 -13.51 -10.20
C VAL A 84 -14.16 -14.86 -10.47
N LYS A 85 -13.98 -15.85 -9.59
CA LYS A 85 -14.57 -17.19 -9.73
C LYS A 85 -16.08 -17.20 -9.56
N HIS A 86 -16.62 -16.38 -8.65
CA HIS A 86 -18.06 -16.22 -8.47
C HIS A 86 -18.73 -15.52 -9.67
N HIS A 87 -17.96 -14.74 -10.46
CA HIS A 87 -18.38 -14.17 -11.75
C HIS A 87 -18.12 -15.12 -12.95
N PRO A 88 -18.17 -16.44 -12.72
CA PRO A 88 -17.55 -17.51 -13.52
C PRO A 88 -16.40 -17.15 -14.50
N ALA A 89 -15.56 -16.17 -14.22
CA ALA A 89 -14.42 -15.82 -15.06
C ALA A 89 -13.19 -16.66 -14.70
N THR A 90 -12.22 -16.75 -15.62
CA THR A 90 -11.02 -17.57 -15.45
C THR A 90 -9.84 -16.71 -14.98
N PRO A 91 -9.28 -16.91 -13.77
CA PRO A 91 -8.10 -16.18 -13.34
C PRO A 91 -6.89 -16.43 -14.26
N ARG A 92 -6.23 -15.36 -14.70
CA ARG A 92 -4.94 -15.37 -15.39
C ARG A 92 -3.90 -14.71 -14.48
N TRP A 93 -3.04 -15.52 -13.88
CA TRP A 93 -2.04 -15.03 -12.93
C TRP A 93 -0.88 -14.33 -13.66
N LEU A 94 -0.56 -13.12 -13.19
CA LEU A 94 0.49 -12.25 -13.68
C LEU A 94 1.59 -12.11 -12.64
N ASP A 95 2.83 -12.25 -13.06
CA ASP A 95 4.00 -12.03 -12.20
C ASP A 95 4.12 -10.56 -11.79
N LEU A 96 4.91 -10.32 -10.73
CA LEU A 96 5.25 -8.97 -10.28
C LEU A 96 6.73 -8.71 -10.51
N GLY A 97 7.08 -7.46 -10.84
CA GLY A 97 8.45 -7.01 -10.94
C GLY A 97 9.08 -6.66 -9.58
N PRO A 98 10.36 -6.25 -9.57
CA PRO A 98 11.07 -5.79 -8.37
C PRO A 98 10.44 -4.58 -7.66
N ASP A 99 9.67 -3.78 -8.39
CA ASP A 99 8.91 -2.60 -7.95
C ASP A 99 7.45 -2.94 -7.61
N LEU A 100 7.09 -4.23 -7.68
CA LEU A 100 5.74 -4.78 -7.54
C LEU A 100 4.75 -4.34 -8.62
N ALA A 101 5.24 -3.82 -9.76
CA ALA A 101 4.40 -3.62 -10.93
C ALA A 101 4.01 -4.97 -11.56
N LEU A 102 2.84 -5.03 -12.18
CA LEU A 102 2.39 -6.20 -12.93
C LEU A 102 3.26 -6.41 -14.17
N LEU A 103 3.81 -7.62 -14.34
CA LEU A 103 4.49 -8.02 -15.57
C LEU A 103 3.43 -8.45 -16.60
N ALA A 104 2.93 -7.45 -17.33
CA ALA A 104 1.83 -7.54 -18.26
C ALA A 104 2.28 -7.80 -19.71
N GLU A 105 3.02 -8.89 -19.93
CA GLU A 105 3.55 -9.24 -21.25
C GLU A 105 2.41 -9.54 -22.26
N PRO A 106 2.51 -9.12 -23.53
CA PRO A 106 1.43 -9.27 -24.52
C PRO A 106 0.92 -10.71 -24.68
N GLU A 107 1.80 -11.71 -24.59
CA GLU A 107 1.42 -13.11 -24.69
C GLU A 107 0.56 -13.58 -23.52
N ARG A 108 0.86 -13.10 -22.31
CA ARG A 108 0.14 -13.41 -21.08
C ARG A 108 -1.22 -12.72 -21.02
N LEU A 109 -1.33 -11.57 -21.67
CA LEU A 109 -2.58 -10.82 -21.80
C LEU A 109 -3.44 -11.25 -22.99
N ARG A 110 -3.05 -12.28 -23.76
CA ARG A 110 -3.85 -12.75 -24.90
C ARG A 110 -5.26 -13.15 -24.44
N GLY A 111 -6.26 -12.43 -24.95
CA GLY A 111 -7.67 -12.61 -24.61
C GLY A 111 -8.10 -11.98 -23.29
N VAL A 112 -7.18 -11.43 -22.50
CA VAL A 112 -7.48 -10.73 -21.24
C VAL A 112 -7.94 -9.32 -21.54
N ARG A 113 -9.18 -9.00 -21.15
CA ARG A 113 -9.76 -7.65 -21.33
C ARG A 113 -9.70 -6.80 -20.08
N VAL A 114 -9.63 -7.44 -18.91
CA VAL A 114 -9.63 -6.79 -17.60
C VAL A 114 -8.47 -7.35 -16.79
N VAL A 115 -7.69 -6.46 -16.20
CA VAL A 115 -6.59 -6.77 -15.29
C VAL A 115 -6.84 -6.05 -13.97
N TRP A 116 -6.61 -6.76 -12.87
CA TRP A 116 -6.64 -6.20 -11.54
C TRP A 116 -5.23 -5.98 -11.03
N THR A 117 -5.04 -4.91 -10.27
CA THR A 117 -3.93 -4.77 -9.32
C THR A 117 -4.50 -4.56 -7.93
N GLN A 118 -3.76 -4.95 -6.89
CA GLN A 118 -4.20 -4.85 -5.50
C GLN A 118 -3.07 -4.28 -4.62
N PRO A 119 -2.85 -2.95 -4.68
CA PRO A 119 -1.84 -2.29 -3.85
C PRO A 119 -2.19 -2.41 -2.36
N TYR A 120 -1.39 -3.14 -1.59
CA TYR A 120 -1.66 -3.32 -0.16
C TYR A 120 -1.27 -2.07 0.62
N GLY A 121 -2.21 -1.56 1.43
CA GLY A 121 -1.99 -0.36 2.24
C GLY A 121 -1.63 0.86 1.40
N GLY A 122 -2.02 0.88 0.12
CA GLY A 122 -1.74 1.96 -0.84
C GLY A 122 -0.31 2.03 -1.38
N ALA A 123 0.52 1.01 -1.14
CA ALA A 123 1.86 0.95 -1.72
C ALA A 123 1.82 0.39 -3.17
N TRP A 124 2.79 0.85 -4.00
CA TRP A 124 3.08 0.50 -5.40
C TRP A 124 1.99 0.78 -6.43
N SER A 125 2.42 1.14 -7.64
CA SER A 125 1.55 1.36 -8.79
C SER A 125 1.75 0.23 -9.80
N ALA A 126 0.70 -0.10 -10.53
CA ALA A 126 0.78 -0.97 -11.70
C ALA A 126 0.31 -0.19 -12.93
N THR A 127 0.89 -0.53 -14.07
CA THR A 127 0.43 -0.08 -15.39
C THR A 127 0.14 -1.31 -16.23
N VAL A 128 -0.68 -1.15 -17.26
CA VAL A 128 -0.97 -2.18 -18.25
C VAL A 128 -0.92 -1.59 -19.66
N PRO A 129 -0.71 -2.40 -20.71
CA PRO A 129 -0.75 -1.93 -22.09
C PRO A 129 -2.12 -1.37 -22.48
N ASP A 130 -2.12 -0.49 -23.49
CA ASP A 130 -3.34 0.07 -24.07
C ASP A 130 -4.32 -1.01 -24.54
N GLY A 131 -5.62 -0.76 -24.37
CA GLY A 131 -6.69 -1.69 -24.76
C GLY A 131 -7.05 -2.74 -23.71
N VAL A 132 -6.32 -2.80 -22.58
CA VAL A 132 -6.68 -3.62 -21.42
C VAL A 132 -7.18 -2.73 -20.29
N ALA A 133 -8.38 -3.02 -19.78
CA ALA A 133 -8.96 -2.27 -18.68
C ALA A 133 -8.26 -2.63 -17.36
N LEU A 134 -7.58 -1.65 -16.76
CA LEU A 134 -6.98 -1.79 -15.43
C LEU A 134 -7.97 -1.39 -14.34
N ILE A 135 -8.19 -2.28 -13.37
CA ILE A 135 -8.87 -1.99 -12.11
C ILE A 135 -7.85 -1.99 -10.98
N VAL A 136 -7.88 -0.94 -10.16
CA VAL A 136 -7.12 -0.87 -8.91
C VAL A 136 -8.03 -1.23 -7.75
N ASP A 137 -7.74 -2.32 -7.06
CA ASP A 137 -8.43 -2.73 -5.84
C ASP A 137 -7.65 -2.26 -4.62
N ALA A 138 -8.00 -1.09 -4.12
CA ALA A 138 -7.52 -0.53 -2.86
C ALA A 138 -8.60 -0.72 -1.78
N GLY A 139 -9.30 -1.86 -1.77
CA GLY A 139 -10.39 -2.14 -0.84
C GLY A 139 -10.00 -2.19 0.64
N ASP A 140 -8.69 -2.26 0.93
CA ASP A 140 -8.13 -2.15 2.28
C ASP A 140 -7.69 -0.72 2.63
N SER A 141 -8.01 0.27 1.80
CA SER A 141 -7.66 1.67 2.01
C SER A 141 -8.78 2.64 1.60
N LEU A 142 -8.53 3.93 1.89
CA LEU A 142 -9.35 5.07 1.54
C LEU A 142 -8.72 5.87 0.39
N PRO A 143 -9.49 6.72 -0.31
CA PRO A 143 -8.92 7.57 -1.35
C PRO A 143 -8.09 8.72 -0.75
N ASP A 144 -7.07 9.13 -1.51
CA ASP A 144 -6.32 10.35 -1.22
C ASP A 144 -7.03 11.59 -1.78
N LEU A 145 -7.84 12.25 -0.93
CA LEU A 145 -8.68 13.42 -1.31
C LEU A 145 -7.89 14.67 -1.74
N GLY A 146 -6.55 14.64 -1.75
CA GLY A 146 -5.71 15.74 -2.24
C GLY A 146 -5.00 15.44 -3.57
N SER A 147 -5.07 14.20 -4.06
CA SER A 147 -4.35 13.81 -5.26
C SER A 147 -5.19 14.05 -6.51
N THR A 148 -4.63 14.80 -7.46
CA THR A 148 -5.19 14.94 -8.81
C THR A 148 -4.76 13.81 -9.74
N THR A 149 -3.83 12.96 -9.30
CA THR A 149 -3.22 11.95 -10.16
C THR A 149 -4.00 10.64 -10.07
N ARG A 150 -4.50 10.17 -11.21
CA ARG A 150 -5.18 8.88 -11.34
C ARG A 150 -4.24 7.87 -11.99
N ALA A 151 -4.29 6.63 -11.53
CA ALA A 151 -3.39 5.54 -11.94
C ALA A 151 -3.61 5.00 -13.37
N GLY A 152 -4.21 5.80 -14.29
CA GLY A 152 -4.62 5.32 -15.62
C GLY A 152 -5.66 4.19 -15.60
N ALA A 153 -6.20 3.86 -14.42
CA ALA A 153 -7.17 2.81 -14.23
C ALA A 153 -8.57 3.24 -14.67
N VAL A 154 -9.34 2.31 -15.23
CA VAL A 154 -10.75 2.55 -15.60
C VAL A 154 -11.63 2.67 -14.38
N ALA A 155 -11.25 2.00 -13.28
CA ALA A 155 -11.90 2.09 -11.99
C ALA A 155 -10.91 1.86 -10.84
N THR A 156 -11.16 2.49 -9.70
CA THR A 156 -10.49 2.21 -8.43
C THR A 156 -11.54 1.92 -7.36
N ILE A 157 -11.36 0.83 -6.61
CA ILE A 157 -12.22 0.44 -5.49
C ILE A 157 -11.54 0.81 -4.19
N PHE A 158 -12.27 1.48 -3.31
CA PHE A 158 -11.87 1.77 -1.94
C PHE A 158 -12.84 1.13 -0.95
N GLY A 159 -12.32 0.68 0.20
CA GLY A 159 -13.14 0.30 1.33
C GLY A 159 -13.61 1.55 2.06
N LEU A 160 -14.89 1.65 2.42
CA LEU A 160 -15.36 2.76 3.25
C LEU A 160 -15.24 2.47 4.75
N HIS A 161 -15.06 1.20 5.13
CA HIS A 161 -14.85 0.74 6.51
C HIS A 161 -15.94 1.26 7.49
N LEU A 162 -17.20 1.24 7.05
CA LEU A 162 -18.36 1.76 7.78
C LEU A 162 -18.73 0.91 9.02
N GLY A 163 -18.17 -0.28 9.17
CA GLY A 163 -18.43 -1.18 10.29
C GLY A 163 -17.64 -2.48 10.18
N ALA A 164 -17.79 -3.34 11.19
CA ALA A 164 -17.05 -4.60 11.29
C ALA A 164 -17.57 -5.73 10.37
N ASP A 165 -18.83 -5.66 9.94
CA ASP A 165 -19.38 -6.63 8.98
C ASP A 165 -18.87 -6.31 7.56
N PRO A 166 -18.02 -7.16 6.95
CA PRO A 166 -17.45 -6.89 5.63
C PRO A 166 -18.51 -6.77 4.53
N ARG A 167 -19.71 -7.35 4.70
CA ARG A 167 -20.81 -7.24 3.73
C ARG A 167 -21.52 -5.89 3.77
N ARG A 168 -21.30 -5.12 4.83
CA ARG A 168 -21.90 -3.80 5.08
C ARG A 168 -20.86 -2.72 5.35
N ALA A 169 -19.57 -3.05 5.23
CA ALA A 169 -18.45 -2.14 5.48
C ALA A 169 -18.35 -1.02 4.44
N GLY A 170 -19.16 -1.05 3.38
CA GLY A 170 -19.22 -0.04 2.35
C GLY A 170 -18.03 -0.09 1.39
N ALA A 171 -18.29 0.31 0.15
CA ALA A 171 -17.27 0.54 -0.85
C ALA A 171 -17.56 1.81 -1.64
N LEU A 172 -16.49 2.41 -2.12
CA LEU A 172 -16.50 3.52 -3.05
C LEU A 172 -15.79 3.08 -4.32
N VAL A 173 -16.47 3.17 -5.45
CA VAL A 173 -15.88 2.95 -6.77
C VAL A 173 -15.71 4.29 -7.45
N VAL A 174 -14.47 4.66 -7.75
CA VAL A 174 -14.14 5.85 -8.54
C VAL A 174 -13.91 5.40 -9.97
N CYS A 175 -14.73 5.87 -10.89
CA CYS A 175 -14.65 5.50 -12.31
C CYS A 175 -13.86 6.55 -13.09
N GLN A 176 -13.20 6.13 -14.17
CA GLN A 176 -12.53 7.05 -15.09
C GLN A 176 -13.53 7.95 -15.81
N ASP A 177 -14.67 7.39 -16.21
CA ASP A 177 -15.75 8.08 -16.92
C ASP A 177 -17.13 7.80 -16.31
N ALA A 178 -18.10 8.64 -16.70
CA ALA A 178 -19.47 8.57 -16.19
C ALA A 178 -20.26 7.39 -16.77
N ALA A 179 -19.90 6.88 -17.94
CA ALA A 179 -20.61 5.77 -18.57
C ALA A 179 -20.41 4.48 -17.76
N LEU A 180 -19.19 4.23 -17.28
CA LEU A 180 -18.92 3.09 -16.39
C LEU A 180 -19.66 3.23 -15.05
N ALA A 181 -19.68 4.43 -14.45
CA ALA A 181 -20.41 4.66 -13.21
C ALA A 181 -21.92 4.37 -13.37
N LEU A 182 -22.54 4.89 -14.42
CA LEU A 182 -23.95 4.62 -14.75
C LEU A 182 -24.21 3.14 -15.03
N ALA A 183 -23.29 2.44 -15.71
CA ALA A 183 -23.42 1.02 -15.98
C ALA A 183 -23.38 0.17 -14.69
N VAL A 184 -22.49 0.53 -13.74
CA VAL A 184 -22.41 -0.12 -12.43
C VAL A 184 -23.70 0.15 -11.63
N GLU A 185 -24.17 1.39 -11.59
CA GLU A 185 -25.42 1.77 -10.91
C GLU A 185 -26.64 1.05 -11.47
N ALA A 186 -26.76 0.95 -12.79
CA ALA A 186 -27.86 0.27 -13.45
C ALA A 186 -27.92 -1.24 -13.15
N LEU A 187 -26.78 -1.83 -12.78
CA LEU A 187 -26.68 -3.25 -12.40
C LEU A 187 -26.87 -3.49 -10.89
N ALA A 188 -26.75 -2.46 -10.07
CA ALA A 188 -26.87 -2.54 -8.62
C ALA A 188 -28.33 -2.78 -8.19
N ARG A 189 -28.49 -3.54 -7.10
CA ARG A 189 -29.77 -3.88 -6.50
C ARG A 189 -29.95 -3.19 -5.15
N PRO A 190 -31.16 -3.16 -4.57
CA PRO A 190 -31.37 -2.54 -3.25
C PRO A 190 -30.44 -3.07 -2.15
N GLU A 191 -30.11 -4.36 -2.16
CA GLU A 191 -29.16 -4.96 -1.22
C GLU A 191 -27.71 -4.46 -1.37
N ASP A 192 -27.37 -3.92 -2.55
CA ASP A 192 -26.06 -3.35 -2.86
C ASP A 192 -25.91 -1.90 -2.37
N GLN A 193 -26.97 -1.28 -1.83
CA GLN A 193 -26.90 0.08 -1.35
C GLN A 193 -26.09 0.17 -0.04
N PRO A 194 -25.21 1.18 0.09
CA PRO A 194 -24.44 1.42 1.31
C PRO A 194 -25.33 1.98 2.43
N ASN A 195 -24.80 2.01 3.65
CA ASN A 195 -25.33 2.93 4.65
C ASN A 195 -24.88 4.36 4.30
N VAL A 196 -25.76 5.13 3.67
CA VAL A 196 -25.49 6.47 3.13
C VAL A 196 -25.01 7.44 4.21
N ALA A 197 -25.64 7.41 5.39
CA ALA A 197 -25.31 8.33 6.47
C ALA A 197 -23.90 8.07 7.02
N LEU A 198 -23.52 6.79 7.17
CA LEU A 198 -22.15 6.41 7.57
C LEU A 198 -21.14 6.76 6.48
N ALA A 199 -21.48 6.61 5.20
CA ALA A 199 -20.61 6.99 4.09
C ALA A 199 -20.29 8.50 4.09
N LEU A 200 -21.28 9.35 4.41
CA LEU A 200 -21.07 10.80 4.58
C LEU A 200 -20.25 11.12 5.84
N ALA A 201 -20.49 10.42 6.95
CA ALA A 201 -19.70 10.58 8.16
C ALA A 201 -18.22 10.23 7.92
N GLN A 202 -17.93 9.16 7.17
CA GLN A 202 -16.56 8.79 6.79
C GLN A 202 -15.92 9.86 5.91
N LEU A 203 -16.66 10.45 4.96
CA LEU A 203 -16.16 11.57 4.17
C LEU A 203 -15.79 12.76 5.07
N GLY A 204 -16.68 13.14 6.00
CA GLY A 204 -16.44 14.22 6.95
C GLY A 204 -15.19 14.00 7.82
N ARG A 205 -14.94 12.75 8.23
CA ARG A 205 -13.72 12.37 8.96
C ARG A 205 -12.45 12.44 8.11
N LEU A 206 -12.57 12.06 6.83
CA LEU A 206 -11.45 11.98 5.90
C LEU A 206 -11.01 13.36 5.40
N ALA A 207 -11.99 14.23 5.13
CA ALA A 207 -11.80 15.50 4.46
C ALA A 207 -11.36 16.66 5.38
N GLY A 208 -10.90 17.74 4.75
CA GLY A 208 -10.49 18.97 5.42
C GLY A 208 -9.00 19.01 5.80
N PRO A 209 -8.48 20.20 6.17
CA PRO A 209 -7.05 20.39 6.46
C PRO A 209 -6.58 19.66 7.72
N ALA A 210 -7.48 19.37 8.66
CA ALA A 210 -7.22 18.57 9.85
C ALA A 210 -7.78 17.14 9.77
N GLY A 211 -8.36 16.78 8.62
CA GLY A 211 -8.96 15.47 8.38
C GLY A 211 -7.92 14.35 8.27
N LEU A 212 -8.39 13.11 8.36
CA LEU A 212 -7.54 11.92 8.39
C LEU A 212 -6.55 11.87 7.21
N ALA A 213 -6.99 12.22 5.99
CA ALA A 213 -6.13 12.18 4.81
C ALA A 213 -4.98 13.18 4.89
N ALA A 214 -5.25 14.41 5.34
CA ALA A 214 -4.23 15.45 5.45
C ALA A 214 -3.16 15.10 6.50
N ARG A 215 -3.59 14.62 7.68
CA ARG A 215 -2.68 14.21 8.75
C ARG A 215 -1.84 12.99 8.34
N GLN A 216 -2.45 11.99 7.72
CA GLN A 216 -1.73 10.82 7.20
C GLN A 216 -0.67 11.19 6.16
N ARG A 217 -1.01 12.07 5.20
CA ARG A 217 -0.02 12.54 4.19
C ARG A 217 1.17 13.23 4.85
N ALA A 218 0.92 14.10 5.84
CA ALA A 218 1.99 14.78 6.56
C ALA A 218 2.91 13.81 7.30
N ALA A 219 2.34 12.84 8.03
CA ALA A 219 3.09 11.82 8.75
C ALA A 219 3.92 10.94 7.79
N LEU A 220 3.32 10.48 6.68
CA LEU A 220 4.02 9.71 5.65
C LEU A 220 5.14 10.49 4.98
N ALA A 221 4.93 11.77 4.67
CA ALA A 221 5.95 12.61 4.05
C ALA A 221 7.16 12.77 4.97
N ALA A 222 6.94 13.03 6.26
CA ALA A 222 8.01 13.13 7.25
C ALA A 222 8.77 11.79 7.44
N ALA A 223 8.04 10.68 7.56
CA ALA A 223 8.65 9.36 7.69
C ALA A 223 9.42 8.95 6.43
N ARG A 224 8.88 9.25 5.24
CA ARG A 224 9.55 8.99 3.95
C ARG A 224 10.83 9.78 3.83
N GLN A 225 10.79 11.08 4.11
CA GLN A 225 11.97 11.94 4.13
C GLN A 225 13.01 11.36 5.10
N GLY A 226 12.63 10.98 6.32
CA GLY A 226 13.54 10.36 7.27
C GLY A 226 14.16 9.05 6.76
N LEU A 227 13.39 8.18 6.11
CA LEU A 227 13.91 6.94 5.52
C LEU A 227 14.88 7.22 4.34
N GLU A 228 14.57 8.19 3.48
CA GLU A 228 15.43 8.59 2.37
C GLU A 228 16.73 9.25 2.86
N GLU A 229 16.64 10.09 3.90
CA GLU A 229 17.73 10.87 4.50
C GLU A 229 18.58 10.11 5.54
N ALA A 230 18.03 9.10 6.21
CA ALA A 230 18.79 8.31 7.19
C ALA A 230 19.13 6.92 6.65
N ALA A 231 18.13 6.14 6.22
CA ALA A 231 18.36 4.76 5.83
C ALA A 231 18.99 4.62 4.44
N GLY A 232 18.67 5.51 3.50
CA GLY A 232 19.21 5.48 2.14
C GLY A 232 18.84 4.22 1.34
N LEU A 233 17.74 3.57 1.71
CA LEU A 233 17.23 2.37 1.05
C LEU A 233 16.19 2.73 -0.02
N PRO A 234 16.06 1.92 -1.10
CA PRO A 234 15.03 2.16 -2.10
C PRO A 234 13.62 2.06 -1.50
N LEU A 235 12.79 3.07 -1.77
CA LEU A 235 11.39 3.10 -1.36
C LEU A 235 10.49 2.94 -2.58
N LEU A 236 9.48 2.09 -2.48
CA LEU A 236 8.46 2.00 -3.54
C LEU A 236 7.53 3.22 -3.47
N GLN A 237 7.04 3.62 -4.65
CA GLN A 237 6.09 4.71 -4.78
C GLN A 237 4.70 4.30 -4.27
N ALA A 238 3.92 5.24 -3.77
CA ALA A 238 2.53 4.97 -3.42
C ALA A 238 1.67 4.86 -4.69
N ALA A 239 0.58 4.10 -4.62
CA ALA A 239 -0.40 4.03 -5.68
C ALA A 239 -1.08 5.41 -5.86
N PRO A 240 -1.12 5.98 -7.08
CA PRO A 240 -1.76 7.27 -7.30
C PRO A 240 -3.24 7.26 -6.88
N GLY A 241 -3.65 8.28 -6.12
CA GLY A 241 -5.03 8.46 -5.66
C GLY A 241 -5.43 7.57 -4.47
N VAL A 242 -4.55 6.71 -3.96
CA VAL A 242 -4.79 5.88 -2.78
C VAL A 242 -4.13 6.50 -1.57
N LEU A 243 -4.85 6.60 -0.44
CA LEU A 243 -4.27 7.05 0.81
C LEU A 243 -3.36 5.94 1.35
N ALA A 244 -2.05 6.11 1.23
CA ALA A 244 -1.12 5.11 1.76
C ALA A 244 -1.21 5.04 3.30
N GLN A 245 -0.98 3.85 3.83
CA GLN A 245 -0.98 3.57 5.28
C GLN A 245 0.43 3.24 5.78
N GLN A 246 1.33 2.92 4.85
CA GLN A 246 2.64 2.36 5.12
C GLN A 246 3.63 2.83 4.04
N ILE A 247 4.92 2.82 4.36
CA ILE A 247 6.00 3.06 3.41
C ILE A 247 6.65 1.71 3.09
N ALA A 248 6.69 1.36 1.81
CA ALA A 248 7.32 0.13 1.35
C ALA A 248 8.82 0.35 1.12
N VAL A 249 9.63 -0.23 2.00
CA VAL A 249 11.10 -0.24 1.96
C VAL A 249 11.55 -1.52 1.28
N ARG A 250 12.40 -1.41 0.26
CA ARG A 250 12.99 -2.56 -0.43
C ARG A 250 14.38 -2.88 0.12
N VAL A 251 14.56 -4.10 0.61
CA VAL A 251 15.85 -4.64 1.04
C VAL A 251 16.68 -5.00 -0.20
N PRO A 252 17.79 -4.29 -0.46
CA PRO A 252 18.60 -4.50 -1.66
C PRO A 252 19.45 -5.77 -1.53
N GLU A 253 19.90 -6.28 -2.68
CA GLU A 253 20.95 -7.30 -2.73
C GLU A 253 22.32 -6.68 -2.36
N PRO A 254 23.24 -7.47 -1.77
CA PRO A 254 23.15 -8.91 -1.48
C PRO A 254 22.51 -9.26 -0.13
N CYS A 255 21.94 -8.29 0.60
CA CYS A 255 21.37 -8.55 1.93
C CYS A 255 20.24 -9.58 1.86
N ASP A 256 20.28 -10.56 2.76
CA ASP A 256 19.18 -11.50 2.96
C ASP A 256 18.01 -10.79 3.66
N ALA A 257 16.84 -10.82 3.04
CA ALA A 257 15.70 -10.03 3.50
C ALA A 257 15.12 -10.54 4.83
N ALA A 258 15.18 -11.84 5.09
CA ALA A 258 14.71 -12.42 6.36
C ALA A 258 15.63 -12.00 7.52
N THR A 259 16.94 -11.99 7.29
CA THR A 259 17.93 -11.47 8.25
C THR A 259 17.71 -10.00 8.51
N PHE A 260 17.52 -9.18 7.46
CA PHE A 260 17.20 -7.76 7.62
C PHE A 260 15.93 -7.54 8.46
N TYR A 261 14.86 -8.26 8.13
CA TYR A 261 13.62 -8.23 8.89
C TYR A 261 13.81 -8.57 10.37
N ALA A 262 14.56 -9.65 10.68
CA ALA A 262 14.84 -10.07 12.05
C ALA A 262 15.60 -8.99 12.85
N TYR A 263 16.57 -8.30 12.23
CA TYR A 263 17.28 -7.19 12.87
C TYR A 263 16.36 -5.99 13.15
N VAL A 264 15.52 -5.59 12.18
CA VAL A 264 14.57 -4.50 12.39
C VAL A 264 13.58 -4.81 13.51
N LEU A 265 13.13 -6.07 13.60
CA LEU A 265 12.31 -6.52 14.74
C LEU A 265 13.06 -6.49 16.07
N GLY A 266 14.35 -6.86 16.08
CA GLY A 266 15.21 -6.77 17.27
C GLY A 266 15.38 -5.33 17.78
N GLU A 267 15.35 -4.35 16.88
CA GLU A 267 15.30 -2.91 17.19
C GLU A 267 13.90 -2.42 17.60
N GLN A 268 12.95 -3.32 17.84
CA GLN A 268 11.58 -3.02 18.26
C GLN A 268 10.86 -2.05 17.32
N THR A 269 11.21 -2.08 16.03
CA THR A 269 10.59 -1.24 15.02
C THR A 269 9.40 -1.98 14.42
N PRO A 270 8.20 -1.38 14.39
CA PRO A 270 6.96 -2.09 14.08
C PRO A 270 6.78 -2.32 12.57
N VAL A 271 7.69 -3.06 11.92
CA VAL A 271 7.59 -3.39 10.49
C VAL A 271 6.76 -4.64 10.24
N ARG A 272 6.14 -4.68 9.06
CA ARG A 272 5.44 -5.86 8.56
C ARG A 272 6.13 -6.39 7.32
N TRP A 273 6.29 -7.70 7.24
CA TRP A 273 6.91 -8.35 6.07
C TRP A 273 5.84 -8.65 5.02
N LEU A 274 6.01 -8.15 3.79
CA LEU A 274 4.97 -8.24 2.77
C LEU A 274 4.50 -9.69 2.47
N PRO A 275 5.36 -10.72 2.36
CA PRO A 275 4.90 -12.08 2.12
C PRO A 275 4.03 -12.66 3.24
N ALA A 276 4.15 -12.14 4.47
CA ALA A 276 3.29 -12.56 5.58
C ALA A 276 1.86 -12.00 5.46
N LEU A 277 1.68 -10.89 4.72
CA LEU A 277 0.40 -10.19 4.55
C LEU A 277 -0.25 -10.49 3.19
N ARG A 278 0.57 -10.62 2.15
CA ARG A 278 0.20 -10.85 0.75
C ARG A 278 1.15 -11.90 0.15
N PRO A 279 1.06 -13.17 0.59
CA PRO A 279 1.84 -14.25 -0.02
C PRO A 279 1.40 -14.48 -1.46
N LEU A 280 2.18 -15.26 -2.20
CA LEU A 280 1.72 -15.81 -3.47
C LEU A 280 0.43 -16.59 -3.27
N HIS A 281 -0.54 -16.34 -4.16
CA HIS A 281 -1.74 -17.13 -4.21
C HIS A 281 -1.39 -18.55 -4.69
N TYR A 282 -1.87 -19.59 -4.00
CA TYR A 282 -1.48 -20.98 -4.30
C TYR A 282 -1.72 -21.39 -5.76
N ALA A 283 -2.77 -20.87 -6.39
CA ALA A 283 -3.08 -21.16 -7.79
C ALA A 283 -2.10 -20.52 -8.78
N ALA A 284 -1.39 -19.45 -8.38
CA ALA A 284 -0.32 -18.87 -9.19
C ALA A 284 0.94 -19.77 -9.23
N LEU A 285 1.09 -20.70 -8.29
CA LEU A 285 2.22 -21.64 -8.22
C LEU A 285 2.02 -22.91 -9.07
N ARG A 286 0.84 -23.09 -9.67
CA ARG A 286 0.52 -24.27 -10.48
C ARG A 286 1.25 -24.20 -11.83
N ALA A 287 1.34 -25.34 -12.51
CA ALA A 287 1.99 -25.43 -13.84
C ALA A 287 1.37 -24.47 -14.88
N ASP A 288 0.09 -24.15 -14.75
CA ASP A 288 -0.67 -23.19 -15.58
C ASP A 288 -0.79 -21.79 -14.96
N GLY A 289 -0.10 -21.55 -13.84
CA GLY A 289 -0.10 -20.31 -13.07
C GLY A 289 0.78 -19.21 -13.64
N ALA A 290 1.47 -18.48 -12.75
CA ALA A 290 2.39 -17.40 -13.12
C ALA A 290 3.78 -18.00 -13.47
N PRO A 291 4.34 -17.73 -14.67
CA PRO A 291 5.52 -18.41 -15.17
C PRO A 291 6.78 -18.15 -14.34
N ALA A 292 6.89 -16.97 -13.74
CA ALA A 292 8.02 -16.57 -12.92
C ALA A 292 7.64 -16.44 -11.44
N ALA A 293 6.69 -17.27 -10.95
CA ALA A 293 6.16 -17.14 -9.60
C ALA A 293 7.25 -17.12 -8.51
N MET A 294 8.34 -17.89 -8.67
CA MET A 294 9.46 -17.87 -7.72
C MET A 294 10.22 -16.55 -7.71
N ALA A 295 10.39 -15.89 -8.86
CA ALA A 295 10.96 -14.54 -8.93
C ALA A 295 10.02 -13.54 -8.23
N THR A 296 8.71 -13.65 -8.48
CA THR A 296 7.70 -12.85 -7.77
C THR A 296 7.79 -13.03 -6.25
N ALA A 297 7.91 -14.26 -5.74
CA ALA A 297 8.13 -14.52 -4.31
C ALA A 297 9.40 -13.82 -3.80
N GLY A 298 10.50 -13.89 -4.54
CA GLY A 298 11.74 -13.20 -4.22
C GLY A 298 11.58 -11.69 -4.15
N HIS A 299 10.81 -11.09 -5.07
CA HIS A 299 10.51 -9.65 -5.04
C HIS A 299 9.66 -9.26 -3.83
N LEU A 300 8.60 -10.02 -3.53
CA LEU A 300 7.76 -9.80 -2.35
C LEU A 300 8.57 -9.91 -1.05
N ALA A 301 9.46 -10.91 -0.96
CA ALA A 301 10.30 -11.14 0.21
C ALA A 301 11.25 -9.99 0.52
N ARG A 302 11.57 -9.15 -0.46
CA ARG A 302 12.44 -7.99 -0.27
C ARG A 302 11.69 -6.74 0.20
N VAL A 303 10.38 -6.79 0.42
CA VAL A 303 9.61 -5.61 0.81
C VAL A 303 9.19 -5.68 2.28
N LEU A 304 9.65 -4.69 3.04
CA LEU A 304 9.18 -4.37 4.38
C LEU A 304 8.26 -3.17 4.33
N LEU A 305 7.17 -3.24 5.08
CA LEU A 305 6.22 -2.15 5.19
C LEU A 305 6.38 -1.50 6.56
N VAL A 306 6.71 -0.22 6.54
CA VAL A 306 6.80 0.63 7.74
C VAL A 306 5.44 1.30 7.92
N PRO A 307 4.62 0.86 8.88
CA PRO A 307 3.33 1.48 9.13
C PRO A 307 3.51 2.89 9.71
N VAL A 308 2.66 3.80 9.28
CA VAL A 308 2.65 5.18 9.76
C VAL A 308 1.21 5.56 10.07
N GLY A 309 0.98 6.04 11.28
CA GLY A 309 -0.32 6.55 11.71
C GLY A 309 -0.45 8.05 11.44
N PRO A 310 -1.69 8.55 11.30
CA PRO A 310 -1.97 9.96 11.03
C PRO A 310 -1.59 10.87 12.21
N ASP A 311 -1.54 10.29 13.42
CA ASP A 311 -1.29 11.01 14.67
C ASP A 311 0.09 10.65 15.26
N TYR A 312 0.98 10.04 14.46
CA TYR A 312 2.35 9.76 14.89
C TYR A 312 3.07 11.06 15.25
N THR A 313 3.68 11.06 16.43
CA THR A 313 4.56 12.11 16.93
C THR A 313 5.92 12.07 16.24
N ALA A 314 6.71 13.14 16.40
CA ALA A 314 8.07 13.19 15.87
C ALA A 314 8.96 12.06 16.41
N GLU A 315 8.83 11.69 17.69
CA GLU A 315 9.60 10.58 18.27
C GLU A 315 9.16 9.21 17.74
N GLU A 316 7.86 9.00 17.48
CA GLU A 316 7.39 7.76 16.85
C GLU A 316 7.88 7.62 15.41
N ILE A 317 7.84 8.71 14.63
CA ILE A 317 8.40 8.75 13.28
C ILE A 317 9.90 8.46 13.33
N LYS A 318 10.63 9.11 14.23
CA LYS A 318 12.07 8.88 14.43
C LYS A 318 12.36 7.43 14.80
N HIS A 319 11.59 6.81 15.68
CA HIS A 319 11.74 5.39 16.04
C HIS A 319 11.51 4.48 14.83
N ALA A 320 10.46 4.74 14.04
CA ALA A 320 10.16 4.00 12.81
C ALA A 320 11.31 4.07 11.78
N VAL A 321 11.95 5.24 11.66
CA VAL A 321 13.11 5.45 10.78
C VAL A 321 14.38 4.80 11.35
N LEU A 322 14.59 4.90 12.67
CA LEU A 322 15.83 4.51 13.32
C LEU A 322 16.09 3.00 13.27
N GLY A 323 15.09 2.14 13.44
CA GLY A 323 15.34 0.70 13.35
C GLY A 323 15.70 0.23 11.94
N ILE A 324 15.07 0.80 10.90
CA ILE A 324 15.49 0.55 9.51
C ILE A 324 16.92 1.04 9.29
N THR A 325 17.24 2.23 9.80
CA THR A 325 18.55 2.87 9.71
C THR A 325 19.62 1.98 10.34
N LYS A 326 19.43 1.56 11.59
CA LYS A 326 20.35 0.68 12.31
C LYS A 326 20.51 -0.68 11.65
N ALA A 327 19.42 -1.31 11.20
CA ALA A 327 19.53 -2.59 10.49
C ALA A 327 20.34 -2.45 9.19
N ALA A 328 20.12 -1.36 8.44
CA ALA A 328 20.89 -1.06 7.24
C ALA A 328 22.37 -0.82 7.51
N ASP A 329 22.69 -0.20 8.65
CA ASP A 329 24.06 0.00 9.08
C ASP A 329 24.69 -1.30 9.56
N TYR A 330 24.13 -1.99 10.57
CA TYR A 330 24.73 -3.20 11.15
C TYR A 330 24.91 -4.36 10.16
N LEU A 331 24.04 -4.46 9.17
CA LEU A 331 24.12 -5.49 8.14
C LEU A 331 24.93 -5.05 6.90
N GLY A 332 25.52 -3.85 6.93
CA GLY A 332 26.34 -3.33 5.85
C GLY A 332 25.57 -3.04 4.56
N VAL A 333 24.24 -2.92 4.62
CA VAL A 333 23.37 -2.76 3.46
C VAL A 333 23.67 -1.46 2.72
N ARG A 334 23.90 -0.37 3.46
CA ARG A 334 24.25 0.92 2.85
C ARG A 334 25.55 0.88 2.07
N TRP A 335 26.50 0.03 2.46
CA TRP A 335 27.75 -0.12 1.71
C TRP A 335 27.55 -0.76 0.34
N ALA A 336 26.45 -1.49 0.12
CA ALA A 336 26.11 -2.04 -1.18
C ALA A 336 25.36 -1.04 -2.08
N THR A 337 24.57 -0.13 -1.48
CA THR A 337 23.74 0.83 -2.25
C THR A 337 24.36 2.21 -2.41
N ASP A 338 25.04 2.70 -1.37
CA ASP A 338 25.67 4.02 -1.32
C ASP A 338 26.91 3.99 -0.40
N PRO A 339 28.05 3.47 -0.88
CA PRO A 339 29.28 3.36 -0.10
C PRO A 339 29.80 4.71 0.43
N ALA A 340 29.60 5.80 -0.33
CA ALA A 340 30.08 7.12 0.04
C ALA A 340 29.35 7.63 1.28
N ARG A 341 28.01 7.51 1.28
CA ARG A 341 27.18 7.89 2.42
C ARG A 341 27.40 6.96 3.62
N ALA A 342 27.55 5.66 3.39
CA ALA A 342 27.87 4.70 4.45
C ALA A 342 29.19 5.07 5.15
N SER A 343 30.22 5.44 4.38
CA SER A 343 31.50 5.91 4.91
C SER A 343 31.37 7.23 5.69
N TRP A 344 30.61 8.20 5.17
CA TRP A 344 30.37 9.46 5.88
C TRP A 344 29.68 9.22 7.22
N TYR A 345 28.63 8.39 7.25
CA TYR A 345 27.89 8.08 8.47
C TYR A 345 28.76 7.32 9.48
N ALA A 346 29.54 6.33 9.05
CA ALA A 346 30.45 5.59 9.93
C ALA A 346 31.49 6.51 10.59
N ASN A 347 32.00 7.52 9.87
CA ASN A 347 32.90 8.53 10.43
C ASN A 347 32.18 9.42 11.45
N LEU A 348 30.96 9.87 11.13
CA LEU A 348 30.14 10.66 12.04
C LEU A 348 29.85 9.93 13.36
N MET A 349 29.50 8.64 13.29
CA MET A 349 29.28 7.84 14.51
C MET A 349 30.56 7.67 15.32
N THR A 350 31.72 7.53 14.67
CA THR A 350 33.01 7.49 15.37
C THR A 350 33.36 8.81 16.03
N GLU A 351 33.04 9.95 15.41
CA GLU A 351 33.23 11.27 16.02
C GLU A 351 32.35 11.44 17.27
N TRP A 352 31.09 10.99 17.21
CA TRP A 352 30.14 11.18 18.30
C TRP A 352 30.28 10.17 19.44
N TYR A 353 30.60 8.92 19.12
CA TYR A 353 30.56 7.80 20.07
C TYR A 353 31.90 7.07 20.25
N GLY A 354 32.92 7.45 19.49
CA GLY A 354 34.25 6.83 19.54
C GLY A 354 34.44 5.66 18.56
N PRO A 355 35.68 5.13 18.46
CA PRO A 355 36.05 4.09 17.49
C PRO A 355 35.41 2.73 17.76
N ASP A 356 34.95 2.48 18.99
CA ASP A 356 34.34 1.21 19.41
C ASP A 356 32.83 1.13 19.09
N HIS A 357 32.27 2.12 18.38
CA HIS A 357 30.86 2.10 17.99
C HIS A 357 30.58 1.00 16.94
N ASP A 358 29.47 0.27 17.11
CA ASP A 358 29.07 -0.91 16.32
C ASP A 358 28.65 -0.62 14.85
N ALA A 359 29.06 0.52 14.27
CA ALA A 359 28.76 0.82 12.88
C ALA A 359 29.54 -0.14 11.96
N PHE A 360 28.84 -0.87 11.08
CA PHE A 360 29.48 -1.81 10.16
C PHE A 360 30.51 -1.12 9.27
N ARG A 361 31.66 -1.75 9.12
CA ARG A 361 32.71 -1.38 8.17
C ARG A 361 33.12 -2.62 7.38
N PRO A 362 33.14 -2.56 6.03
CA PRO A 362 33.69 -3.66 5.26
C PRO A 362 35.17 -3.86 5.60
N LEU A 363 35.63 -5.11 5.57
CA LEU A 363 37.04 -5.45 5.77
C LEU A 363 37.90 -4.66 4.77
N GLY A 364 38.82 -3.85 5.28
CA GLY A 364 39.70 -3.01 4.45
C GLY A 364 39.15 -1.64 4.06
N ALA A 365 37.99 -1.22 4.57
CA ALA A 365 37.55 0.17 4.44
C ALA A 365 38.59 1.10 5.10
N PRO A 366 39.01 2.20 4.44
CA PRO A 366 39.95 3.15 5.03
C PRO A 366 39.34 3.68 6.33
N VAL A 367 40.07 3.51 7.43
CA VAL A 367 39.78 4.27 8.65
C VAL A 367 40.04 5.72 8.26
N GLY A 368 39.02 6.58 8.34
CA GLY A 368 39.21 8.01 8.15
C GLY A 368 40.39 8.50 9.00
N PRO A 369 41.10 9.57 8.58
CA PRO A 369 42.24 10.08 9.34
C PRO A 369 41.83 10.25 10.80
N ASP A 370 42.69 9.81 11.72
CA ASP A 370 42.44 9.93 13.16
C ASP A 370 41.88 11.32 13.47
N PRO A 371 40.74 11.42 14.17
CA PRO A 371 40.17 12.72 14.47
C PRO A 371 41.21 13.51 15.26
N VAL A 372 41.58 14.68 14.73
CA VAL A 372 42.36 15.65 15.48
C VAL A 372 41.47 16.10 16.62
N ILE A 373 41.67 15.51 17.81
CA ILE A 373 40.97 15.88 19.03
C ILE A 373 41.40 17.31 19.37
N HIS A 374 40.63 18.28 18.89
CA HIS A 374 40.69 19.64 19.41
C HIS A 374 39.97 19.63 20.76
N ALA A 375 40.75 19.47 21.83
CA ALA A 375 40.30 19.70 23.19
C ALA A 375 39.63 21.10 23.26
N ARG A 376 38.34 21.12 23.60
CA ARG A 376 37.62 22.33 24.03
C ARG A 376 37.50 22.33 25.54
#